data_AF-A0AAE1T8W9-F1
#
_entry.id   AF-A0AAE1T8W9-F1
#
_cell.length_a   1.000
_cell.length_b   1.000
_cell.length_c   1.000
_cell.angle_alpha   90.00
_cell.angle_beta   90.00
_cell.angle_gamma   90.00
#
_symmetry.space_group_name_H-M   'P 1'
#
loop_
_entity.id
_entity.type
_entity.pdbx_description
1 polymer ?
#
loop_
_entity_poly.entity_id
_entity_poly.type
_entity_poly.pdbx_seq_one_letter_code
_entity_poly.pdbx_strand_id
1 'polypeptide(L)'
;MLLILSAPTSFIITECIDIITDNGKPFCNSLIDKLCQKFGSKQRNSSMYYDAANGLAEAFNKTLWNLLKKVVAKSKPDWHERIGEALWAYRTTVRRPTQATLYALVYGVEAFLPLEQQIPSLRIAIQERLVEEENAQIQLEELEALNENRLEAQ
;
A
#
# COMPACT_ATOMS: atom_id res chain seq x y z
N MET A 1 12.67 14.96 2.00
CA MET A 1 12.21 14.75 0.62
C MET A 1 11.72 13.32 0.52
N LEU A 2 10.48 13.08 0.95
CA LEU A 2 9.79 11.80 0.88
C LEU A 2 8.85 11.90 -0.33
N LEU A 3 9.13 11.18 -1.41
CA LEU A 3 8.13 10.95 -2.46
C LEU A 3 7.24 9.79 -1.97
N ILE A 4 6.23 10.15 -1.17
CA ILE A 4 5.06 9.31 -0.96
C ILE A 4 4.25 9.46 -2.24
N LEU A 5 4.33 8.48 -3.14
CA LEU A 5 3.34 8.35 -4.20
C LEU A 5 1.97 8.26 -3.51
N SER A 6 1.18 9.28 -3.79
CA SER A 6 -0.21 9.46 -3.38
C SER A 6 -1.06 8.27 -3.85
N ALA A 7 -1.13 7.23 -3.02
CA ALA A 7 -2.32 6.39 -2.95
C ALA A 7 -3.07 6.80 -1.67
N PRO A 8 -4.39 7.05 -1.73
CA PRO A 8 -5.16 7.36 -0.54
C PRO A 8 -5.11 6.16 0.39
N THR A 9 -4.41 6.30 1.51
CA THR A 9 -4.48 5.36 2.64
C THR A 9 -5.91 5.21 3.18
N SER A 10 -6.82 6.09 2.77
CA SER A 10 -8.26 6.04 3.03
C SER A 10 -9.02 4.98 2.22
N PHE A 11 -8.51 4.49 1.08
CA PHE A 11 -9.27 3.56 0.24
C PHE A 11 -9.38 2.14 0.85
N ILE A 12 -8.32 1.66 1.51
CA ILE A 12 -8.29 0.28 2.03
C ILE A 12 -9.03 0.14 3.37
N ILE A 13 -9.05 1.18 4.20
CA ILE A 13 -9.70 1.10 5.53
C ILE A 13 -11.23 1.15 5.39
N THR A 14 -11.75 1.84 4.38
CA THR A 14 -13.19 2.09 4.24
C THR A 14 -13.98 0.85 3.78
N GLU A 15 -13.33 -0.16 3.20
CA GLU A 15 -13.99 -1.41 2.76
C GLU A 15 -13.82 -2.61 3.71
N CYS A 16 -13.07 -2.46 4.81
CA CYS A 16 -12.90 -3.55 5.77
C CYS A 16 -14.15 -3.65 6.68
N ILE A 17 -15.17 -4.33 6.18
CA ILE A 17 -16.45 -4.55 6.88
C ILE A 17 -16.25 -5.47 8.10
N ASP A 18 -15.31 -6.41 8.04
CA ASP A 18 -15.05 -7.38 9.10
C ASP A 18 -13.55 -7.57 9.36
N ILE A 19 -13.10 -7.27 10.57
CA ILE A 19 -11.72 -7.44 11.04
C ILE A 19 -11.67 -8.67 11.94
N ILE A 20 -10.81 -9.64 11.61
CA ILE A 20 -10.60 -10.81 12.46
C ILE A 20 -9.32 -10.63 13.28
N THR A 21 -9.43 -10.72 14.60
CA THR A 21 -8.29 -10.63 15.53
C THR A 21 -8.23 -11.84 16.44
N ASP A 22 -7.07 -12.08 17.06
CA ASP A 22 -6.98 -13.05 18.15
C ASP A 22 -7.63 -12.50 19.44
N ASN A 23 -7.72 -13.35 20.47
CA ASN A 23 -8.19 -12.94 21.80
C ASN A 23 -7.13 -12.20 22.63
N GLY A 24 -6.12 -11.60 21.99
CA GLY A 24 -5.10 -10.83 22.66
C GLY A 24 -5.72 -9.65 23.41
N LYS A 25 -5.31 -9.43 24.66
CA LYS A 25 -5.73 -8.26 25.46
C LYS A 25 -5.59 -6.90 24.74
N PRO A 26 -4.58 -6.67 23.87
CA PRO A 26 -4.50 -5.44 23.08
C PRO A 26 -5.65 -5.25 22.08
N PHE A 27 -6.24 -6.33 21.59
CA PHE A 27 -7.32 -6.33 20.60
C PHE A 27 -8.70 -6.53 21.25
N CYS A 28 -8.76 -7.11 22.45
CA CYS A 28 -9.97 -7.26 23.26
C CYS A 28 -10.10 -6.13 24.29
N ASN A 29 -10.44 -4.92 23.84
CA ASN A 29 -10.71 -3.80 24.75
C ASN A 29 -11.79 -2.85 24.19
N SER A 30 -12.38 -2.06 25.09
CA SER A 30 -13.45 -1.12 24.76
C SER A 30 -13.01 0.05 23.88
N LEU A 31 -11.70 0.29 23.73
CA LEU A 31 -11.18 1.31 22.81
C LEU A 31 -11.25 0.80 21.36
N ILE A 32 -10.90 -0.46 21.14
CA ILE A 32 -11.01 -1.09 19.81
C ILE A 32 -12.47 -1.20 19.41
N ASP A 33 -13.38 -1.58 20.31
CA ASP A 33 -14.83 -1.62 20.02
C ASP A 33 -15.35 -0.26 19.53
N LYS A 34 -14.97 0.82 20.23
CA LYS A 34 -15.33 2.21 19.84
C LYS A 34 -14.70 2.61 18.52
N LEU A 35 -13.47 2.17 18.25
CA LEU A 35 -12.75 2.46 17.01
C LEU A 35 -13.42 1.77 15.84
N CYS A 36 -13.74 0.48 15.96
CA CYS A 36 -14.50 -0.28 14.97
C CYS A 36 -15.87 0.35 14.70
N GLN A 37 -16.60 0.76 15.74
CA GLN A 37 -17.88 1.46 15.58
C GLN A 37 -17.73 2.78 14.81
N LYS A 38 -16.67 3.55 15.09
CA LYS A 38 -16.41 4.83 14.42
C LYS A 38 -16.13 4.66 12.92
N PHE A 39 -15.44 3.59 12.54
CA PHE A 39 -15.09 3.30 11.14
C PHE A 39 -16.11 2.41 10.42
N GLY A 40 -17.19 2.00 11.10
CA GLY A 40 -18.21 1.11 10.52
C GLY A 40 -17.76 -0.34 10.32
N SER A 41 -16.60 -0.72 10.87
CA SER A 41 -16.06 -2.07 10.82
C SER A 41 -16.62 -2.92 11.98
N LYS A 42 -16.81 -4.21 11.73
CA LYS A 42 -17.14 -5.19 12.78
C LYS A 42 -15.88 -5.97 13.14
N GLN A 43 -15.56 -6.04 14.42
CA GLN A 43 -14.50 -6.93 14.90
C GLN A 43 -15.09 -8.31 15.22
N ARG A 44 -14.40 -9.37 14.78
CA ARG A 44 -14.66 -10.74 15.17
C ARG A 44 -13.40 -11.33 15.79
N ASN A 45 -13.52 -11.83 17.01
CA ASN A 45 -12.40 -12.49 17.66
C ASN A 45 -12.36 -13.96 17.25
N SER A 46 -11.17 -14.49 16.97
CA SER A 46 -10.98 -15.92 16.79
C SER A 46 -11.31 -16.62 18.11
N SER A 47 -12.03 -17.74 18.07
CA SER A 47 -12.19 -18.58 19.25
C SER A 47 -10.94 -19.45 19.43
N MET A 48 -10.70 -19.96 20.65
CA MET A 48 -9.63 -20.95 20.90
C MET A 48 -9.74 -22.22 20.03
N TYR A 49 -10.90 -22.46 19.43
CA TYR A 49 -11.16 -23.61 18.56
C TYR A 49 -11.10 -23.25 17.06
N TYR A 50 -10.80 -21.99 16.71
CA TYR A 50 -10.82 -21.47 15.36
C TYR A 50 -9.56 -20.67 15.00
N ASP A 51 -8.39 -21.24 15.34
CA ASP A 51 -7.05 -20.69 15.03
C ASP A 51 -6.84 -20.48 13.52
N ALA A 52 -7.54 -21.24 12.68
CA ALA A 52 -7.49 -21.12 11.22
C ALA A 52 -7.84 -19.71 10.73
N ALA A 53 -8.72 -18.97 11.42
CA ALA A 53 -9.04 -17.59 11.05
C ALA A 53 -7.86 -16.63 11.19
N ASN A 54 -6.95 -16.88 12.14
CA ASN A 54 -5.73 -16.10 12.31
C ASN A 54 -4.55 -16.69 11.52
N GLY A 55 -4.69 -17.89 10.96
CA GLY A 55 -3.61 -18.62 10.29
C GLY A 55 -2.99 -17.87 9.10
N LEU A 56 -3.79 -17.07 8.37
CA LEU A 56 -3.26 -16.21 7.30
C LEU A 56 -2.37 -15.08 7.85
N ALA A 57 -2.80 -14.42 8.94
CA ALA A 57 -2.03 -13.38 9.60
C ALA A 57 -0.74 -13.96 10.20
N GLU A 58 -0.80 -15.14 10.81
CA GLU A 58 0.38 -15.83 11.35
C GLU A 58 1.36 -16.25 10.26
N ALA A 59 0.88 -16.81 9.15
CA ALA A 59 1.70 -17.17 8.01
C ALA A 59 2.37 -15.94 7.38
N PHE A 60 1.64 -14.83 7.30
CA PHE A 60 2.18 -13.54 6.87
C PHE A 60 3.27 -13.04 7.83
N ASN A 61 2.99 -12.98 9.13
CA ASN A 61 3.92 -12.52 10.16
C ASN A 61 5.22 -13.37 10.16
N LYS A 62 5.09 -14.69 10.03
CA LYS A 62 6.25 -15.60 9.91
C LYS A 62 7.08 -15.31 8.66
N THR A 63 6.44 -15.02 7.53
CA THR A 63 7.12 -14.67 6.28
C THR A 63 7.84 -13.33 6.40
N LEU A 64 7.17 -12.32 6.95
CA LEU A 64 7.73 -10.99 7.16
C LEU A 64 8.95 -11.04 8.08
N TRP A 65 8.84 -11.79 9.19
CA TRP A 65 9.96 -12.02 10.10
C TRP A 65 11.17 -12.68 9.42
N ASN A 66 10.92 -13.66 8.54
CA ASN A 66 11.98 -14.31 7.78
C ASN A 66 12.65 -13.38 6.75
N LEU A 67 11.90 -12.45 6.15
CA LEU A 67 12.47 -11.40 5.30
C LEU A 67 13.32 -10.43 6.12
N LEU A 68 12.79 -9.94 7.23
CA LEU A 68 13.49 -9.02 8.12
C LEU A 68 14.82 -9.60 8.61
N LYS A 69 14.85 -10.88 8.98
CA LYS A 69 16.09 -11.59 9.34
C LYS A 69 17.17 -11.58 8.28
N LYS A 70 16.80 -11.45 6.99
CA LYS A 70 17.76 -11.40 5.88
C LYS A 70 18.25 -9.98 5.61
N VAL A 71 17.41 -8.97 5.88
CA VAL A 71 17.72 -7.56 5.61
C VAL A 71 18.44 -6.90 6.80
N VAL A 72 18.09 -7.30 8.03
CA VAL A 72 18.64 -6.73 9.26
C VAL A 72 20.02 -7.30 9.55
N ALA A 73 21.00 -6.42 9.81
CA ALA A 73 22.35 -6.82 10.16
C ALA A 73 22.41 -7.47 11.56
N LYS A 74 23.28 -8.46 11.75
CA LYS A 74 23.45 -9.17 13.04
C LYS A 74 23.91 -8.27 14.18
N SER A 75 24.55 -7.13 13.89
CA SER A 75 25.24 -6.28 14.88
C SER A 75 24.37 -5.17 15.47
N LYS A 76 23.32 -4.71 14.76
CA LYS A 76 22.34 -3.73 15.26
C LYS A 76 20.99 -4.01 14.62
N PRO A 77 19.95 -4.43 15.39
CA PRO A 77 18.64 -4.71 14.82
C PRO A 77 17.86 -3.43 14.53
N ASP A 78 18.13 -2.80 13.39
CA ASP A 78 17.41 -1.65 12.80
C ASP A 78 16.12 -2.09 12.08
N TRP A 79 15.43 -3.12 12.60
CA TRP A 79 14.31 -3.76 11.93
C TRP A 79 13.16 -2.80 11.59
N HIS A 80 12.97 -1.76 12.42
CA HIS A 80 11.93 -0.76 12.24
C HIS A 80 12.22 0.18 11.07
N GLU A 81 13.49 0.43 10.74
CA GLU A 81 13.89 1.19 9.55
C GLU A 81 13.79 0.32 8.28
N ARG A 82 14.09 -0.98 8.42
CA ARG A 82 14.12 -1.95 7.31
C ARG A 82 12.77 -2.59 6.98
N ILE A 83 11.73 -2.33 7.78
CA ILE A 83 10.41 -2.94 7.58
C ILE A 83 9.77 -2.53 6.24
N GLY A 84 10.00 -1.30 5.80
CA GLY A 84 9.52 -0.82 4.50
C GLY A 84 10.11 -1.63 3.34
N GLU A 85 11.42 -1.89 3.39
CA GLU A 85 12.13 -2.67 2.37
C GLU A 85 11.66 -4.13 2.35
N ALA A 86 11.46 -4.73 3.53
CA ALA A 86 10.95 -6.08 3.64
C ALA A 86 9.51 -6.21 3.11
N LEU A 87 8.63 -5.24 3.42
CA LEU A 87 7.26 -5.20 2.90
C LEU A 87 7.24 -4.98 1.38
N TRP A 88 8.11 -4.12 0.86
CA TRP A 88 8.25 -3.90 -0.57
C TRP A 88 8.61 -5.21 -1.29
N ALA A 89 9.67 -5.88 -0.85
CA ALA A 89 10.08 -7.16 -1.40
C ALA A 89 8.96 -8.22 -1.31
N TYR A 90 8.20 -8.26 -0.20
CA TYR A 90 7.06 -9.16 -0.06
C TYR A 90 5.96 -8.88 -1.09
N ARG A 91 5.68 -7.60 -1.39
CA ARG A 91 4.62 -7.19 -2.31
C ARG A 91 4.98 -7.36 -3.78
N THR A 92 6.25 -7.16 -4.15
CA THR A 92 6.72 -7.19 -5.55
C THR A 92 7.30 -8.55 -5.97
N THR A 93 7.39 -9.52 -5.07
CA THR A 93 7.84 -10.89 -5.42
C THR A 93 6.67 -11.73 -5.91
N VAL A 94 6.85 -12.38 -7.07
CA VAL A 94 5.87 -13.33 -7.61
C VAL A 94 5.74 -14.54 -6.69
N ARG A 95 4.51 -14.88 -6.29
CA ARG A 95 4.27 -16.06 -5.44
C ARG A 95 3.92 -17.27 -6.30
N ARG A 96 4.54 -18.42 -5.99
CA ARG A 96 4.28 -19.69 -6.71
C ARG A 96 2.81 -20.11 -6.81
N PRO A 97 1.95 -19.94 -5.78
CA PRO A 97 0.55 -20.37 -5.89
C PRO A 97 -0.29 -19.50 -6.82
N THR A 98 -0.03 -18.18 -6.83
CA THR A 98 -0.83 -17.21 -7.59
C THR A 98 -0.21 -16.86 -8.94
N GLN A 99 1.07 -17.16 -9.14
CA GLN A 99 1.87 -16.74 -10.30
C GLN A 99 1.84 -15.22 -10.57
N ALA A 100 1.48 -14.43 -9.55
CA ALA A 100 1.36 -12.99 -9.59
C ALA A 100 2.01 -12.35 -8.35
N THR A 101 2.37 -11.07 -8.44
CA THR A 101 2.81 -10.29 -7.28
C THR A 101 1.59 -9.88 -6.43
N LEU A 102 1.80 -9.68 -5.14
CA LEU A 102 0.71 -9.22 -4.27
C LEU A 102 0.27 -7.79 -4.64
N TYR A 103 1.21 -6.98 -5.11
CA TYR A 103 0.95 -5.63 -5.59
C TYR A 103 -0.03 -5.66 -6.77
N ALA A 104 0.21 -6.52 -7.77
CA ALA A 104 -0.68 -6.66 -8.92
C ALA A 104 -2.08 -7.15 -8.52
N LEU A 105 -2.19 -8.01 -7.50
CA LEU A 105 -3.50 -8.47 -7.02
C LEU A 105 -4.31 -7.37 -6.33
N VAL A 106 -3.66 -6.38 -5.69
CA VAL A 106 -4.33 -5.27 -4.99
C VAL A 106 -4.66 -4.13 -5.94
N TYR A 107 -3.74 -3.77 -6.82
CA TYR A 107 -3.85 -2.57 -7.66
C TYR A 107 -4.20 -2.87 -9.12
N GLY A 108 -4.24 -4.14 -9.53
CA GLY A 108 -4.47 -4.55 -10.91
C GLY A 108 -3.28 -4.34 -11.86
N VAL A 109 -2.17 -3.77 -11.38
CA VAL A 109 -0.98 -3.46 -12.19
C VAL A 109 0.29 -3.91 -11.47
N GLU A 110 1.32 -4.29 -12.20
CA GLU A 110 2.62 -4.62 -11.60
C GLU A 110 3.35 -3.37 -11.09
N ALA A 111 3.99 -3.48 -9.92
CA ALA A 111 4.78 -2.40 -9.35
C ALA A 111 5.96 -2.04 -10.28
N PHE A 112 6.35 -0.76 -10.30
CA PHE A 112 7.61 -0.34 -10.90
C PHE A 112 8.77 -0.74 -9.99
N LEU A 113 9.75 -1.46 -10.52
CA LEU A 113 10.94 -1.81 -9.76
C LEU A 113 11.87 -0.59 -9.63
N PRO A 114 12.61 -0.44 -8.52
CA PRO A 114 13.59 0.64 -8.39
C PRO A 114 14.60 0.68 -9.55
N LEU A 115 14.93 -0.49 -10.13
CA LEU A 115 15.79 -0.59 -11.30
C LEU A 115 15.15 0.00 -12.56
N GLU A 116 13.85 -0.19 -12.77
CA GLU A 116 13.13 0.40 -13.90
C GLU A 116 13.07 1.91 -13.80
N GLN A 117 13.08 2.47 -12.58
CA GLN A 117 13.16 3.92 -12.38
C GLN A 117 14.56 4.48 -12.67
N GLN A 118 15.62 3.71 -12.39
CA GLN A 118 17.00 4.12 -12.70
C GLN A 118 17.34 3.94 -14.18
N ILE A 119 16.79 2.90 -14.82
CA ILE A 119 16.97 2.60 -16.23
C ILE A 119 15.59 2.74 -16.87
N PRO A 120 15.27 3.89 -17.50
CA PRO A 120 13.92 4.18 -17.98
C PRO A 120 13.39 3.04 -18.83
N SER A 121 12.44 2.29 -18.27
CA SER A 121 11.84 1.15 -18.92
C SER A 121 10.73 1.62 -19.86
N LEU A 122 10.40 0.79 -20.87
CA LEU A 122 9.31 1.10 -21.81
C LEU A 122 7.97 1.38 -21.09
N ARG A 123 7.73 0.74 -19.94
CA ARG A 123 6.52 0.96 -19.14
C ARG A 123 6.48 2.36 -18.52
N ILE A 124 7.62 2.85 -18.04
CA ILE A 124 7.73 4.22 -17.50
C ILE A 124 7.61 5.23 -18.64
N ALA A 125 8.28 5.01 -19.77
CA ALA A 125 8.20 5.92 -20.92
C ALA A 125 6.76 6.02 -21.49
N ILE A 126 6.00 4.94 -21.48
CA ILE A 126 4.58 4.96 -21.90
C ILE A 126 3.73 5.70 -20.86
N GLN A 127 3.94 5.45 -19.56
CA GLN A 127 3.21 6.15 -18.50
C GLN A 127 3.51 7.65 -18.49
N GLU A 128 4.78 8.04 -18.65
CA GLU A 128 5.20 9.43 -18.74
C GLU A 128 4.59 10.12 -19.96
N ARG A 129 4.50 9.45 -21.11
CA ARG A 129 3.79 9.97 -22.28
C ARG A 129 2.28 10.15 -22.05
N LEU A 130 1.64 9.19 -21.37
CA LEU A 130 0.22 9.30 -21.00
C LEU A 130 -0.01 10.45 -20.00
N VAL A 131 0.92 10.62 -19.05
CA VAL A 131 0.95 11.74 -18.11
C VAL A 131 1.27 13.07 -18.83
N GLU A 132 2.11 13.07 -19.87
CA GLU A 132 2.36 14.25 -20.71
C GLU A 132 1.12 14.67 -21.52
N GLU A 133 0.32 13.73 -22.02
CA GLU A 133 -0.94 14.06 -22.71
C GLU A 133 -1.98 14.67 -21.76
N GLU A 134 -2.18 14.10 -20.57
CA GLU A 134 -3.04 14.69 -19.53
C GLU A 134 -2.47 16.01 -18.98
N ASN A 135 -1.16 16.10 -18.76
CA ASN A 135 -0.51 17.33 -18.31
C ASN A 135 -0.56 18.43 -19.37
N ALA A 136 -0.47 18.09 -20.65
CA ALA A 136 -0.62 19.05 -21.75
C ALA A 136 -2.05 19.60 -21.81
N GLN A 137 -3.06 18.78 -21.51
CA GLN A 137 -4.45 19.24 -21.38
C GLN A 137 -4.62 20.18 -20.19
N ILE A 138 -4.09 19.83 -19.02
CA ILE A 138 -4.16 20.70 -17.82
C ILE A 138 -3.43 22.03 -18.06
N GLN A 139 -2.24 21.99 -18.68
CA GLN A 139 -1.49 23.21 -19.03
C GLN A 139 -2.24 24.07 -20.05
N LEU A 140 -2.94 23.47 -21.01
CA LEU A 140 -3.76 24.19 -21.98
C LEU A 140 -4.94 24.88 -21.28
N GLU A 141 -5.62 24.17 -20.37
CA GLU A 141 -6.75 24.68 -19.60
C GLU A 141 -6.34 25.85 -18.68
N GLU A 142 -5.18 25.74 -18.02
CA GLU A 142 -4.60 26.84 -17.24
C GLU A 142 -4.26 28.07 -18.10
N LEU A 143 -3.80 27.85 -19.33
CA LEU A 143 -3.43 28.91 -20.27
C LEU A 143 -4.67 29.62 -20.84
N GLU A 144 -5.74 28.87 -21.10
CA GLU A 144 -7.06 29.39 -21.48
C GLU A 144 -7.66 30.21 -20.33
N ALA A 145 -7.65 29.70 -19.10
CA ALA A 145 -8.11 30.43 -17.92
C ALA A 145 -7.30 31.72 -17.67
N LEU A 146 -5.98 31.71 -17.89
CA LEU A 146 -5.15 32.91 -17.82
C LEU A 146 -5.47 33.93 -18.92
N ASN A 147 -5.86 33.48 -20.11
CA ASN A 147 -6.24 34.36 -21.21
C ASN A 147 -7.61 35.01 -20.97
N GLU A 148 -8.59 34.26 -20.44
CA GLU A 148 -9.89 34.83 -20.06
C GLU A 148 -9.74 35.90 -18.97
N ASN A 149 -8.97 35.61 -17.91
CA ASN A 149 -8.68 36.59 -16.86
C ASN A 149 -7.99 37.87 -17.40
N ARG A 150 -7.19 37.75 -18.47
CA ARG A 150 -6.56 38.91 -19.14
C ARG A 150 -7.54 39.72 -19.97
N LEU A 151 -8.53 39.06 -20.58
CA LEU A 151 -9.61 39.69 -21.33
C LEU A 151 -10.58 40.42 -20.39
N GLU A 152 -10.89 39.85 -19.23
CA GLU A 152 -11.73 40.47 -18.21
C GLU A 152 -11.07 41.68 -17.51
N ALA A 153 -9.73 41.76 -17.55
CA ALA A 153 -8.96 42.85 -16.97
C ALA A 153 -8.73 44.06 -17.91
N GLN A 154 -9.30 44.04 -19.13
CA GLN A 154 -9.28 45.14 -20.12
C GLN A 154 -10.63 45.85 -20.22
#